data_AF-A0A2V6BJB7-F1
#
_entry.id   AF-A0A2V6BJB7-F1
#
_cell.length_a   1.000
_cell.length_b   1.000
_cell.length_c   1.000
_cell.angle_alpha   90.00
_cell.angle_beta   90.00
_cell.angle_gamma   90.00
#
_symmetry.space_group_name_H-M   'P 1'
#
loop_
_entity.id
_entity.type
_entity.pdbx_description
1 polymer ?
#
loop_
_entity_poly.entity_id
_entity_poly.type
_entity_poly.pdbx_seq_one_letter_code
_entity_poly.pdbx_strand_id
1 'polypeptide(L)'
;MAPMMKKNVLTGTLAAREYIHFFRDPIGCMRTLHRKRGKLVALGPIALGEPTKLHVLAIGPEFNRQVLGDPAKFRTTGQFIHGPKNSAQRRIRFGLTRMNGPQHKQQRQLILPPFHKKAVAGYYDLIVELAQEVIGQWTPGRRDVYADMRAVTLRIASAVLFGHEASDAYRIA
;
A
#
# COMPACT_ATOMS: atom_id res chain seq x y z
N MET A 1 -22.77 -19.80 20.74
CA MET A 1 -21.66 -19.06 20.07
C MET A 1 -22.12 -18.07 18.98
N ALA A 2 -23.38 -17.60 18.99
CA ALA A 2 -23.98 -16.68 18.01
C ALA A 2 -24.22 -15.20 18.44
N PRO A 3 -24.14 -14.76 19.73
CA PRO A 3 -24.48 -13.37 20.08
C PRO A 3 -23.41 -12.33 19.69
N MET A 4 -22.14 -12.73 19.55
CA MET A 4 -21.02 -11.80 19.42
C MET A 4 -20.89 -11.18 18.01
N MET A 5 -21.43 -11.83 16.98
CA MET A 5 -21.36 -11.34 15.59
C MET A 5 -22.27 -10.11 15.34
N LYS A 6 -23.43 -10.01 15.99
CA LYS A 6 -24.37 -8.90 15.73
C LYS A 6 -23.82 -7.53 16.17
N LYS A 7 -22.94 -7.48 17.18
CA LYS A 7 -22.36 -6.21 17.66
C LYS A 7 -21.31 -5.64 16.70
N ASN A 8 -20.78 -6.46 15.80
CA ASN A 8 -19.67 -6.09 14.93
C ASN A 8 -20.08 -5.82 13.48
N VAL A 9 -21.37 -5.94 13.16
CA VAL A 9 -21.93 -5.54 11.88
C VAL A 9 -22.59 -4.18 12.06
N LEU A 10 -22.07 -3.16 11.39
CA LEU A 10 -22.68 -1.83 11.33
C LEU A 10 -23.40 -1.70 9.99
N THR A 11 -24.67 -1.30 10.03
CA THR A 11 -25.52 -1.10 8.85
C THR A 11 -26.12 0.30 8.85
N GLY A 12 -26.70 0.73 7.73
CA GLY A 12 -27.46 1.98 7.64
C GLY A 12 -26.65 3.22 8.01
N THR A 13 -27.20 4.08 8.86
CA THR A 13 -26.59 5.35 9.27
C THR A 13 -25.28 5.17 10.04
N LEU A 14 -25.16 4.10 10.85
CA LEU A 14 -23.93 3.79 11.56
C LEU A 14 -22.79 3.44 10.59
N ALA A 15 -23.07 2.61 9.58
CA ALA A 15 -22.09 2.31 8.55
C ALA A 15 -21.72 3.55 7.73
N ALA A 16 -22.71 4.37 7.35
CA ALA A 16 -22.48 5.61 6.60
C ALA A 16 -21.53 6.56 7.35
N ARG A 17 -21.71 6.70 8.67
CA ARG A 17 -20.82 7.50 9.52
C ARG A 17 -19.38 6.99 9.50
N GLU A 18 -19.18 5.68 9.64
CA GLU A 18 -17.83 5.10 9.63
C GLU A 18 -17.18 5.16 8.24
N TYR A 19 -17.95 5.11 7.14
CA TYR A 19 -17.43 5.38 5.80
C TYR A 19 -16.91 6.82 5.67
N ILE A 20 -17.68 7.82 6.10
CA ILE A 20 -17.26 9.23 6.09
C ILE A 20 -15.98 9.39 6.92
N HIS A 21 -15.95 8.78 8.11
CA HIS A 21 -14.77 8.78 8.96
C HIS A 21 -13.56 8.14 8.26
N PHE A 22 -13.74 7.00 7.60
CA PHE A 22 -12.68 6.31 6.87
C PHE A 22 -12.11 7.14 5.72
N PHE A 23 -12.96 7.83 4.95
CA PHE A 23 -12.48 8.67 3.86
C PHE A 23 -11.72 9.91 4.33
N ARG A 24 -12.01 10.42 5.54
CA ARG A 24 -11.30 11.56 6.13
C ARG A 24 -10.02 11.16 6.88
N ASP A 25 -10.08 10.07 7.63
CA ASP A 25 -9.00 9.54 8.46
C ASP A 25 -9.07 8.01 8.50
N PRO A 26 -8.49 7.31 7.51
CA PRO A 26 -8.60 5.86 7.40
C PRO A 26 -7.93 5.16 8.60
N ILE A 27 -6.78 5.67 9.06
CA ILE A 27 -6.03 5.09 10.17
C ILE A 27 -6.78 5.29 11.49
N GLY A 28 -7.27 6.50 11.76
CA GLY A 28 -8.07 6.80 12.95
C GLY A 28 -9.39 6.04 13.00
N CYS A 29 -10.06 5.88 11.86
CA CYS A 29 -11.25 5.06 11.72
C CYS A 29 -10.96 3.59 12.06
N MET A 30 -9.99 2.97 11.38
CA MET A 30 -9.62 1.58 11.64
C MET A 30 -9.19 1.35 13.09
N ARG A 31 -8.38 2.25 13.67
CA ARG A 31 -7.95 2.18 15.07
C ARG A 31 -9.12 2.29 16.05
N THR A 32 -10.07 3.18 15.77
CA THR A 32 -11.24 3.39 16.63
C THR A 32 -12.19 2.20 16.57
N LEU A 33 -12.46 1.68 15.37
CA LEU A 33 -13.26 0.47 15.17
C LEU A 33 -12.62 -0.72 15.88
N HIS A 34 -11.31 -0.92 15.70
CA HIS A 34 -10.57 -1.98 16.38
C HIS A 34 -10.72 -1.90 17.91
N ARG A 35 -10.47 -0.73 18.49
CA ARG A 35 -10.55 -0.52 19.94
C ARG A 35 -11.96 -0.71 20.51
N LYS A 36 -13.00 -0.29 19.78
CA LYS A 36 -14.39 -0.31 20.28
C LYS A 36 -15.14 -1.61 19.98
N ARG A 37 -14.78 -2.32 18.92
CA ARG A 37 -15.54 -3.46 18.37
C ARG A 37 -14.67 -4.72 18.21
N GLY A 38 -13.36 -4.61 18.44
CA GLY A 38 -12.43 -5.72 18.36
C GLY A 38 -11.88 -5.94 16.95
N LYS A 39 -11.36 -7.16 16.74
CA LYS A 39 -10.52 -7.51 15.59
C LYS A 39 -11.25 -7.69 14.25
N LEU A 40 -12.57 -7.87 14.27
CA LEU A 40 -13.36 -8.13 13.08
C LEU A 40 -14.62 -7.27 13.10
N VAL A 41 -14.76 -6.37 12.12
CA VAL A 41 -15.89 -5.45 11.99
C VAL A 41 -16.36 -5.44 10.54
N ALA A 42 -17.66 -5.57 10.32
CA ALA A 42 -18.29 -5.44 9.01
C ALA A 42 -19.07 -4.12 8.93
N LEU A 43 -18.96 -3.43 7.80
CA LEU A 43 -19.65 -2.17 7.51
C LEU A 43 -20.52 -2.35 6.26
N GLY A 44 -21.75 -1.85 6.31
CA GLY A 44 -22.74 -1.92 5.23
C GLY A 44 -23.86 -2.93 5.53
N PRO A 45 -24.89 -3.00 4.69
CA PRO A 45 -25.16 -2.08 3.58
C PRO A 45 -25.57 -0.68 4.08
N ILE A 46 -25.49 0.31 3.19
CA ILE A 46 -26.01 1.68 3.41
C ILE A 46 -27.16 1.94 2.44
N ALA A 47 -28.09 2.82 2.80
CA ALA A 47 -29.35 3.02 2.05
C ALA A 47 -29.16 3.42 0.57
N LEU A 48 -28.06 4.12 0.24
CA LEU A 48 -27.70 4.54 -1.13
C LEU A 48 -26.57 3.70 -1.74
N GLY A 49 -26.25 2.54 -1.17
CA GLY A 49 -25.16 1.65 -1.62
C GLY A 49 -25.67 0.33 -2.19
N GLU A 50 -24.73 -0.55 -2.55
CA GLU A 50 -25.06 -1.92 -2.95
C GLU A 50 -25.74 -2.67 -1.78
N PRO A 51 -26.96 -3.24 -1.96
CA PRO A 51 -27.78 -3.75 -0.87
C PRO A 51 -27.17 -4.90 -0.06
N THR A 52 -26.22 -5.63 -0.63
CA THR A 52 -25.60 -6.82 -0.03
C THR A 52 -24.12 -6.64 0.26
N LYS A 53 -23.54 -5.48 -0.09
CA LYS A 53 -22.10 -5.28 -0.01
C LYS A 53 -21.68 -4.95 1.41
N LEU A 54 -20.77 -5.76 1.92
CA LEU A 54 -20.09 -5.53 3.20
C LEU A 54 -18.61 -5.25 2.96
N HIS A 55 -18.09 -4.24 3.64
CA HIS A 55 -16.65 -4.04 3.79
C HIS A 55 -16.24 -4.55 5.16
N VAL A 56 -15.25 -5.44 5.20
CA VAL A 56 -14.81 -6.09 6.44
C VAL A 56 -13.42 -5.60 6.80
N LEU A 57 -13.31 -5.00 7.98
CA LEU A 57 -12.04 -4.73 8.65
C LEU A 57 -11.67 -5.96 9.47
N ALA A 58 -10.58 -6.61 9.10
CA ALA A 58 -10.06 -7.79 9.78
C ALA A 58 -8.60 -7.52 10.22
N ILE A 59 -8.37 -7.51 11.53
CA ILE A 59 -7.09 -7.12 12.14
C ILE A 59 -6.60 -8.27 13.02
N GLY A 60 -5.46 -8.85 12.67
CA GLY A 60 -4.81 -9.88 13.48
C GLY A 60 -4.16 -10.95 12.61
N PRO A 61 -3.16 -11.68 13.14
CA PRO A 61 -2.47 -12.72 12.39
C PRO A 61 -3.41 -13.81 11.87
N GLU A 62 -4.46 -14.16 12.63
CA GLU A 62 -5.47 -15.14 12.23
C GLU A 62 -6.21 -14.73 10.94
N PHE A 63 -6.60 -13.46 10.84
CA PHE A 63 -7.30 -12.93 9.68
C PHE A 63 -6.34 -12.67 8.52
N ASN A 64 -5.12 -12.20 8.79
CA ASN A 64 -4.10 -12.03 7.75
C ASN A 64 -3.79 -13.37 7.07
N ARG A 65 -3.63 -14.45 7.86
CA ARG A 65 -3.40 -15.79 7.31
C ARG A 65 -4.60 -16.29 6.50
N GLN A 66 -5.81 -16.06 6.96
CA GLN A 66 -7.02 -16.47 6.23
C GLN A 66 -7.18 -15.71 4.91
N VAL A 67 -7.08 -14.37 4.94
CA VAL A 67 -7.30 -13.52 3.77
C VAL A 67 -6.17 -13.64 2.75
N LEU A 68 -4.92 -13.71 3.21
CA LEU A 68 -3.75 -13.80 2.31
C LEU A 68 -3.38 -15.23 1.94
N GLY A 69 -3.93 -16.24 2.63
CA GLY A 69 -3.62 -17.65 2.42
C GLY A 69 -4.51 -18.37 1.40
N ASP A 70 -5.71 -17.84 1.13
CA ASP A 70 -6.65 -18.41 0.14
C ASP A 70 -6.93 -17.41 -1.01
N PRO A 71 -6.04 -17.34 -2.01
CA PRO A 71 -6.18 -16.42 -3.13
C PRO A 71 -7.28 -16.82 -4.12
N ALA A 72 -7.86 -18.02 -3.99
CA ALA A 72 -9.01 -18.42 -4.81
C ALA A 72 -10.29 -17.74 -4.31
N LYS A 73 -10.44 -17.66 -2.99
CA LYS A 73 -11.57 -17.03 -2.29
C LYS A 73 -11.40 -15.52 -2.11
N PHE A 74 -10.22 -15.07 -1.70
CA PHE A 74 -9.92 -13.65 -1.46
C PHE A 74 -9.09 -13.10 -2.61
N ARG A 75 -9.78 -12.45 -3.55
CA ARG A 75 -9.15 -11.88 -4.75
C ARG A 75 -8.86 -10.41 -4.58
N THR A 76 -7.71 -9.97 -5.08
CA THR A 76 -7.37 -8.56 -5.07
C THR A 76 -8.15 -7.83 -6.16
N THR A 77 -8.85 -6.76 -5.79
CA THR A 77 -9.66 -5.95 -6.72
C THR A 77 -8.89 -4.73 -7.25
N GLY A 78 -7.65 -4.53 -6.81
CA GLY A 78 -6.81 -3.38 -7.10
C GLY A 78 -7.08 -2.19 -6.18
N GLN A 79 -6.37 -1.08 -6.40
CA GLN A 79 -6.55 0.14 -5.61
C GLN A 79 -7.94 0.76 -5.88
N PHE A 80 -8.66 1.06 -4.79
CA PHE A 80 -10.01 1.64 -4.86
C PHE A 80 -10.01 3.07 -5.41
N ILE A 81 -9.00 3.87 -5.07
CA ILE A 81 -8.88 5.26 -5.51
C ILE A 81 -8.24 5.33 -6.90
N HIS A 82 -8.89 6.03 -7.80
CA HIS A 82 -8.41 6.25 -9.17
C HIS A 82 -7.54 7.50 -9.20
N GLY A 83 -6.36 7.40 -9.79
CA GLY A 83 -5.60 8.60 -10.16
C GLY A 83 -6.24 9.35 -11.35
N PRO A 84 -5.84 10.61 -11.58
CA PRO A 84 -6.26 11.40 -12.75
C PRO A 84 -6.05 10.67 -14.09
N LYS A 85 -6.74 11.11 -15.15
CA LYS A 85 -6.50 10.61 -16.51
C LYS A 85 -5.00 10.76 -16.84
N ASN A 86 -4.42 9.75 -17.48
CA ASN A 86 -3.00 9.69 -17.87
C ASN A 86 -1.97 9.75 -16.72
N SER A 87 -2.39 9.63 -15.45
CA SER A 87 -1.46 9.57 -14.31
C SER A 87 -0.77 8.20 -14.16
N ALA A 88 0.42 8.19 -13.54
CA ALA A 88 1.11 6.96 -13.18
C ALA A 88 0.25 6.06 -12.26
N GLN A 89 -0.47 6.64 -11.30
CA GLN A 89 -1.40 5.91 -10.43
C GLN A 89 -2.51 5.22 -11.24
N ARG A 90 -3.06 5.87 -12.28
CA ARG A 90 -4.06 5.26 -13.16
C ARG A 90 -3.51 4.07 -13.95
N ARG A 91 -2.25 4.11 -14.36
CA ARG A 91 -1.57 3.00 -15.06
C ARG A 91 -1.26 1.83 -14.12
N ILE A 92 -0.64 2.11 -12.97
CA ILE A 92 -0.22 1.10 -11.99
C ILE A 92 -1.41 0.36 -11.38
N ARG A 93 -2.58 1.01 -11.29
CA ARG A 93 -3.82 0.41 -10.76
C ARG A 93 -4.22 -0.91 -11.41
N PHE A 94 -3.91 -1.10 -12.69
CA PHE A 94 -4.22 -2.34 -13.42
C PHE A 94 -3.02 -3.28 -13.56
N GLY A 95 -1.91 -2.97 -12.88
CA GLY A 95 -0.71 -3.80 -12.85
C GLY A 95 -0.81 -4.99 -11.90
N LEU A 96 0.35 -5.44 -11.41
CA LEU A 96 0.49 -6.65 -10.60
C LEU A 96 -0.45 -6.68 -9.37
N THR A 97 -0.75 -5.52 -8.80
CA THR A 97 -1.60 -5.36 -7.61
C THR A 97 -3.10 -5.62 -7.84
N ARG A 98 -3.55 -5.81 -9.09
CA ARG A 98 -4.92 -6.22 -9.43
C ARG A 98 -4.99 -7.63 -10.02
N MET A 99 -3.86 -8.17 -10.47
CA MET A 99 -3.82 -9.48 -11.10
C MET A 99 -4.05 -10.58 -10.07
N ASN A 100 -4.63 -11.71 -10.50
CA ASN A 100 -4.85 -12.89 -9.67
C ASN A 100 -4.43 -14.15 -10.44
N GLY A 101 -4.27 -15.27 -9.73
CA GLY A 101 -4.06 -16.59 -10.34
C GLY A 101 -2.80 -16.69 -11.23
N PRO A 102 -2.86 -17.46 -12.33
CA PRO A 102 -1.71 -17.69 -13.22
C PRO A 102 -1.12 -16.40 -13.81
N GLN A 103 -1.95 -15.42 -14.16
CA GLN A 103 -1.49 -14.13 -14.69
C GLN A 103 -0.63 -13.39 -13.66
N HIS A 104 -1.08 -13.33 -12.41
CA HIS A 104 -0.28 -12.72 -11.33
C HIS A 104 1.04 -13.47 -11.12
N LYS A 105 1.02 -14.81 -11.13
CA LYS A 105 2.23 -15.62 -10.97
C LYS A 105 3.26 -15.33 -12.06
N GLN A 106 2.84 -15.33 -13.32
CA GLN A 106 3.70 -15.05 -14.46
C GLN A 106 4.31 -13.64 -14.36
N GLN A 107 3.49 -12.62 -14.15
CA GLN A 107 3.96 -11.23 -14.10
C GLN A 107 4.86 -10.96 -12.89
N ARG A 108 4.57 -11.59 -11.75
CA ARG A 108 5.41 -11.51 -10.56
C ARG A 108 6.80 -12.13 -10.81
N GLN A 109 6.86 -13.26 -11.52
CA GLN A 109 8.14 -13.92 -11.85
C GLN A 109 9.04 -13.05 -12.74
N LEU A 110 8.45 -12.27 -13.65
CA LEU A 110 9.20 -11.35 -14.51
C LEU A 110 9.76 -10.14 -13.72
N ILE A 111 9.01 -9.65 -12.73
CA ILE A 111 9.37 -8.43 -11.98
C ILE A 111 10.29 -8.73 -10.77
N LEU A 112 10.24 -9.94 -10.20
CA LEU A 112 10.97 -10.31 -8.99
C LEU A 112 12.51 -10.26 -9.05
N PRO A 113 13.20 -10.54 -10.17
CA PRO A 113 14.66 -10.74 -10.16
C PRO A 113 15.47 -9.57 -9.55
N PRO A 114 15.17 -8.29 -9.85
CA PRO A 114 15.85 -7.15 -9.22
C PRO A 114 15.62 -7.04 -7.71
N PHE A 115 14.61 -7.71 -7.16
CA PHE A 115 14.26 -7.73 -5.74
C PHE A 115 14.77 -8.98 -4.99
N HIS A 116 15.49 -9.88 -5.67
CA HIS A 116 16.09 -11.03 -5.00
C HIS A 116 17.22 -10.59 -4.05
N LYS A 117 17.41 -11.33 -2.94
CA LYS A 117 18.40 -11.01 -1.89
C LYS A 117 19.79 -10.68 -2.45
N LYS A 118 20.29 -11.45 -3.43
CA LYS A 118 21.60 -11.23 -4.05
C LYS A 118 21.65 -9.92 -4.85
N ALA A 119 20.59 -9.60 -5.59
CA ALA A 119 20.48 -8.35 -6.34
C ALA A 119 20.42 -7.15 -5.38
N VAL A 120 19.57 -7.22 -4.34
CA VAL A 120 19.46 -6.18 -3.32
C VAL A 120 20.78 -5.94 -2.58
N ALA A 121 21.52 -7.02 -2.26
CA ALA A 121 22.85 -6.89 -1.66
C ALA A 121 23.84 -6.17 -2.58
N GLY A 122 23.74 -6.37 -3.90
CA GLY A 122 24.55 -5.67 -4.89
C GLY A 122 24.27 -4.17 -5.00
N TYR A 123 23.12 -3.69 -4.52
CA TYR A 123 22.80 -2.26 -4.52
C TYR A 123 23.35 -1.52 -3.30
N TYR A 124 23.91 -2.23 -2.32
CA TYR A 124 24.30 -1.65 -1.03
C TYR A 124 25.29 -0.50 -1.20
N ASP A 125 26.41 -0.73 -1.89
CA ASP A 125 27.46 0.29 -2.04
C ASP A 125 26.94 1.51 -2.81
N LEU A 126 26.18 1.28 -3.89
CA LEU A 126 25.52 2.35 -4.67
C LEU A 126 24.54 3.17 -3.81
N ILE A 127 23.74 2.52 -2.98
CA ILE A 127 22.79 3.21 -2.09
C ILE A 127 23.55 4.06 -1.07
N VAL A 128 24.65 3.54 -0.51
CA VAL A 128 25.49 4.27 0.44
C VAL A 128 26.13 5.48 -0.23
N GLU A 129 26.71 5.31 -1.42
CA GLU A 129 27.31 6.39 -2.22
C GLU A 129 26.29 7.51 -2.49
N LEU A 130 25.13 7.18 -3.06
CA LEU A 130 24.09 8.16 -3.36
C LEU A 130 23.55 8.87 -2.11
N ALA A 131 23.45 8.16 -0.99
CA ALA A 131 23.04 8.76 0.28
C ALA A 131 24.12 9.72 0.82
N GLN A 132 25.39 9.33 0.77
CA GLN A 132 26.51 10.15 1.20
C GLN A 132 26.64 11.43 0.36
N GLU A 133 26.44 11.36 -0.95
CA GLU A 133 26.43 12.54 -1.81
C GLU A 133 25.32 13.53 -1.44
N VAL A 134 24.10 13.03 -1.18
CA VAL A 134 22.98 13.90 -0.77
C VAL A 134 23.28 14.54 0.58
N ILE A 135 23.81 13.77 1.54
CA ILE A 135 24.20 14.27 2.87
C ILE A 135 25.35 15.27 2.79
N GLY A 136 26.32 15.05 1.89
CA GLY A 136 27.46 15.95 1.68
C GLY A 136 27.07 17.34 1.20
N GLN A 137 25.89 17.49 0.60
CA GLN A 137 25.33 18.78 0.20
C GLN A 137 24.58 19.50 1.33
N TRP A 138 24.47 18.89 2.51
CA TRP A 138 23.72 19.47 3.62
C TRP A 138 24.51 20.58 4.30
N THR A 139 23.83 21.70 4.51
CA THR A 139 24.30 22.78 5.37
C THR A 139 23.64 22.70 6.75
N PRO A 140 24.34 23.10 7.83
CA PRO A 140 23.75 23.19 9.15
C PRO A 140 22.51 24.09 9.17
N GLY A 141 21.45 23.65 9.87
CA GLY A 141 20.23 24.43 10.04
C GLY A 141 18.96 23.60 9.84
N ARG A 142 17.84 24.29 9.66
CA ARG A 142 16.53 23.66 9.43
C ARG A 142 16.46 23.12 8.00
N ARG A 143 16.00 21.88 7.85
CA ARG A 143 15.83 21.21 6.56
C ARG A 143 14.45 20.60 6.40
N ASP A 144 14.05 20.43 5.14
CA ASP A 144 12.90 19.62 4.78
C ASP A 144 13.35 18.17 4.52
N VAL A 145 13.26 17.35 5.56
CA VAL A 145 13.62 15.92 5.48
C VAL A 145 12.76 15.18 4.47
N TYR A 146 11.51 15.60 4.23
CA TYR A 146 10.66 14.96 3.23
C TYR A 146 11.19 15.20 1.81
N ALA A 147 11.61 16.44 1.52
CA ALA A 147 12.26 16.75 0.25
C ALA A 147 13.57 15.97 0.08
N ASP A 148 14.42 15.92 1.11
CA ASP A 148 15.70 15.19 1.09
C ASP A 148 15.49 13.68 0.87
N MET A 149 14.56 13.07 1.60
CA MET A 149 14.24 11.64 1.47
C MET A 149 13.66 11.31 0.09
N ARG A 150 12.83 12.19 -0.46
CA ARG A 150 12.30 12.03 -1.82
C ARG A 150 13.41 12.11 -2.85
N ALA A 151 14.34 13.05 -2.69
CA ALA A 151 15.48 13.20 -3.60
C ALA A 151 16.37 11.95 -3.61
N VAL A 152 16.83 11.48 -2.45
CA VAL A 152 17.68 10.28 -2.37
C VAL A 152 16.96 9.03 -2.88
N THR A 153 15.66 8.87 -2.58
CA THR A 153 14.88 7.72 -3.06
C THR A 153 14.75 7.71 -4.59
N LEU A 154 14.54 8.86 -5.22
CA LEU A 154 14.47 8.96 -6.68
C LEU A 154 15.82 8.67 -7.34
N ARG A 155 16.92 9.14 -6.75
CA ARG A 155 18.28 8.83 -7.23
C ARG A 155 18.56 7.34 -7.18
N ILE A 156 18.31 6.71 -6.03
CA ILE A 156 18.47 5.27 -5.83
C ILE A 156 17.59 4.49 -6.81
N ALA A 157 16.30 4.83 -6.91
CA ALA A 157 15.38 4.12 -7.80
C ALA A 157 15.81 4.24 -9.27
N SER A 158 16.26 5.43 -9.71
CA SER A 158 16.76 5.64 -11.07
C SER A 158 18.00 4.81 -11.35
N ALA A 159 19.01 4.89 -10.49
CA ALA A 159 20.26 4.16 -10.68
C ALA A 159 20.02 2.64 -10.68
N VAL A 160 19.22 2.13 -9.74
CA VAL A 160 18.91 0.69 -9.68
C VAL A 160 18.09 0.22 -10.88
N LEU A 161 17.20 1.05 -11.44
CA LEU A 161 16.34 0.63 -12.56
C LEU A 161 16.99 0.80 -13.94
N PHE A 162 17.95 1.73 -14.10
CA PHE A 162 18.43 2.15 -15.42
C PHE A 162 19.91 1.93 -15.71
N GLY A 163 20.71 1.36 -14.80
CA GLY A 163 22.08 0.96 -15.15
C GLY A 163 23.05 0.64 -14.01
N HIS A 164 22.60 0.69 -12.75
CA HIS A 164 23.38 0.40 -11.54
C HIS A 164 24.63 1.26 -11.33
N GLU A 165 24.78 2.36 -12.08
CA GLU A 165 25.83 3.35 -11.86
C GLU A 165 25.24 4.65 -11.29
N ALA A 166 26.04 5.39 -10.51
CA ALA A 166 25.65 6.70 -9.99
C ALA A 166 25.41 7.73 -11.11
N SER A 167 26.08 7.55 -12.26
CA SER A 167 25.93 8.34 -13.49
C SER A 167 24.50 8.29 -14.06
N ASP A 168 23.78 7.18 -13.85
CA ASP A 168 22.40 6.94 -14.30
C ASP A 168 21.34 7.49 -13.30
N ALA A 169 21.79 8.04 -12.18
CA ALA A 169 20.89 8.60 -11.19
C ALA A 169 20.20 9.88 -11.70
N TYR A 170 18.93 10.04 -11.31
CA TYR A 170 18.19 11.28 -11.54
C TYR A 170 18.97 12.48 -10.98
N ARG A 171 19.19 13.51 -11.79
CA ARG A 171 19.87 14.72 -11.34
C ARG A 171 18.90 15.61 -10.58
N ILE A 172 19.25 15.98 -9.36
CA ILE A 172 18.54 17.00 -8.59
C ILE A 172 18.90 18.34 -9.25
N ALA A 173 17.91 19.01 -9.85
CA ALA A 173 18.02 20.38 -10.35
C ALA A 173 17.89 21.38 -9.20
#